data_AF-A0A9E5WQX1-F1
#
_entry.id   AF-A0A9E5WQX1-F1
#
_cell.length_a   1.000
_cell.length_b   1.000
_cell.length_c   1.000
_cell.angle_alpha   90.00
_cell.angle_beta   90.00
_cell.angle_gamma   90.00
#
_symmetry.space_group_name_H-M   'P 1'
#
loop_
_entity.id
_entity.type
_entity.pdbx_description
1 polymer ?
#
loop_
_entity_poly.entity_id
_entity_poly.type
_entity_poly.pdbx_seq_one_letter_code
_entity_poly.pdbx_strand_id
1 'polypeptide(L)'
;GQIAPGEVNRYRFRATKGQRLVIATKARDLIPYIADGVPGWFQPILTLYDSKGRELAFNDDFRFKPDPVLFFEVPQNGDYILEIADALYRGREDFVYRITIGELPFVTSLFPLGGHVGDPIRVKVEGWNLDDPQILLPQDTSQPGIHWIAVRSRGVVSNFWPFAVDTLPEIADQEPNNDPSGAQSVSLPTIVNGKIDQPDDWDVFRIRGRAGQMVVAEVMARRLDSPLDSLLKLTDAEGRIVGMNDDHEDLGSGLNTHHADSYIRVRLPENGTYYLYLGDTTRHGGPAHAYRLRISEPRPDFDLRVVPSRASFRSKGSTSVSVYVFRRDGFDAPITLRLKDPPDGFSSRAVTLSPSQDMVRFPIKTQLQKTEKPIPLRIEGHATVFGRDIVHEAVPAEDWMQAFLWRHLVPSEDFLALVYDPSYQPPSKRELPAKIKAKALEEAKRTAGERQFKFSKRQVANRLRQLKRLYEEWLLTDAFYARKVAECEVGAEEEE
;
A
#
# COMPACT_ATOMS: atom_id res chain seq x y z
N GLY A 1 -19.85 -1.81 3.74
CA GLY A 1 -20.44 -2.92 4.51
C GLY A 1 -19.34 -3.68 5.21
N GLN A 2 -19.72 -4.73 5.91
CA GLN A 2 -18.84 -5.67 6.60
C GLN A 2 -19.40 -7.07 6.35
N ILE A 3 -18.55 -8.10 6.31
CA ILE A 3 -18.96 -9.49 6.15
C ILE A 3 -18.64 -10.26 7.44
N ALA A 4 -19.66 -10.68 8.16
CA ALA A 4 -19.58 -11.64 9.26
C ALA A 4 -19.45 -13.09 8.75
N PRO A 5 -19.08 -14.06 9.61
CA PRO A 5 -18.93 -15.46 9.18
C PRO A 5 -20.18 -16.04 8.53
N GLY A 6 -20.02 -16.62 7.33
CA GLY A 6 -21.13 -17.13 6.53
C GLY A 6 -22.08 -16.06 5.97
N GLU A 7 -21.82 -14.78 6.21
CA GLU A 7 -22.70 -13.70 5.79
C GLU A 7 -22.58 -13.45 4.27
N VAL A 8 -23.73 -13.16 3.69
CA VAL A 8 -23.87 -12.77 2.28
C VAL A 8 -24.74 -11.53 2.25
N ASN A 9 -24.16 -10.42 1.80
CA ASN A 9 -24.88 -9.15 1.71
C ASN A 9 -25.50 -8.98 0.33
N ARG A 10 -26.76 -8.54 0.31
CA ARG A 10 -27.55 -8.35 -0.93
C ARG A 10 -28.10 -6.95 -1.03
N TYR A 11 -27.89 -6.32 -2.18
CA TYR A 11 -28.36 -4.98 -2.48
C TYR A 11 -29.28 -5.01 -3.69
N ARG A 12 -30.52 -4.57 -3.52
CA ARG A 12 -31.47 -4.41 -4.62
C ARG A 12 -31.33 -3.02 -5.23
N PHE A 13 -31.30 -2.94 -6.55
CA PHE A 13 -31.33 -1.69 -7.29
C PHE A 13 -32.16 -1.84 -8.56
N ARG A 14 -32.63 -0.72 -9.10
CA ARG A 14 -33.38 -0.68 -10.35
C ARG A 14 -32.47 -0.17 -11.47
N ALA A 15 -32.57 -0.79 -12.64
CA ALA A 15 -31.82 -0.38 -13.82
C ALA A 15 -32.70 -0.41 -15.08
N THR A 16 -32.29 0.34 -16.09
CA THR A 16 -32.96 0.44 -17.39
C THR A 16 -32.12 -0.18 -18.48
N LYS A 17 -32.79 -0.82 -19.45
CA LYS A 17 -32.17 -1.45 -20.61
C LYS A 17 -31.19 -0.49 -21.31
N GLY A 18 -30.00 -0.98 -21.62
CA GLY A 18 -28.93 -0.24 -22.28
C GLY A 18 -28.04 0.58 -21.35
N GLN A 19 -28.35 0.68 -20.06
CA GLN A 19 -27.40 1.28 -19.10
C GLN A 19 -26.11 0.45 -19.05
N ARG A 20 -24.97 1.13 -19.07
CA ARG A 20 -23.64 0.52 -18.99
C ARG A 20 -23.09 0.67 -17.57
N LEU A 21 -23.44 -0.26 -16.70
CA LEU A 21 -23.06 -0.21 -15.29
C LEU A 21 -21.61 -0.65 -15.09
N VAL A 22 -20.90 0.13 -14.27
CA VAL A 22 -19.67 -0.27 -13.59
C VAL A 22 -20.02 -0.53 -12.14
N ILE A 23 -19.72 -1.74 -11.67
CA ILE A 23 -19.89 -2.16 -10.28
C ILE A 23 -18.49 -2.44 -9.75
N ALA A 24 -17.93 -1.51 -8.97
CA ALA A 24 -16.56 -1.60 -8.46
C ALA A 24 -16.56 -1.81 -6.94
N THR A 25 -15.77 -2.79 -6.49
CA THR A 25 -15.55 -3.07 -5.07
C THR A 25 -14.22 -2.46 -4.61
N LYS A 26 -14.19 -1.99 -3.37
CA LYS A 26 -12.97 -1.71 -2.62
C LYS A 26 -13.03 -2.51 -1.33
N ALA A 27 -12.17 -3.50 -1.18
CA ALA A 27 -12.04 -4.33 0.01
C ALA A 27 -10.56 -4.39 0.42
N ARG A 28 -9.71 -5.00 -0.40
CA ARG A 28 -8.25 -4.98 -0.23
C ARG A 28 -7.70 -3.56 -0.32
N ASP A 29 -8.29 -2.70 -1.15
CA ASP A 29 -7.98 -1.27 -1.18
C ASP A 29 -8.17 -0.57 0.19
N LEU A 30 -9.09 -1.07 1.01
CA LEU A 30 -9.39 -0.50 2.33
C LEU A 30 -8.54 -1.15 3.43
N ILE A 31 -8.44 -2.49 3.41
CA ILE A 31 -7.63 -3.28 4.33
C ILE A 31 -6.75 -4.22 3.50
N PRO A 32 -5.50 -3.82 3.20
CA PRO A 32 -4.63 -4.55 2.27
C PRO A 32 -4.27 -5.95 2.70
N TYR A 33 -4.01 -6.14 4.00
CA TYR A 33 -3.51 -7.39 4.56
C TYR A 33 -4.18 -7.75 5.88
N ILE A 34 -4.41 -9.05 6.05
CA ILE A 34 -5.04 -9.67 7.21
C ILE A 34 -4.17 -10.87 7.62
N ALA A 35 -3.56 -10.71 8.78
CA ALA A 35 -2.55 -11.58 9.40
C ALA A 35 -2.92 -13.08 9.45
N ASP A 36 -4.16 -13.37 9.80
CA ASP A 36 -4.69 -14.71 10.07
C ASP A 36 -5.74 -15.13 9.02
N GLY A 37 -5.81 -14.44 7.88
CA GLY A 37 -6.66 -14.84 6.77
C GLY A 37 -5.93 -15.66 5.74
N VAL A 38 -6.61 -16.56 5.04
CA VAL A 38 -6.13 -17.16 3.78
C VAL A 38 -7.20 -16.88 2.73
N PRO A 39 -6.94 -16.07 1.69
CA PRO A 39 -5.63 -15.64 1.14
C PRO A 39 -4.87 -14.48 1.83
N GLY A 40 -5.25 -14.06 3.04
CA GLY A 40 -4.50 -12.99 3.76
C GLY A 40 -5.05 -11.58 3.51
N TRP A 41 -6.27 -11.52 2.98
CA TRP A 41 -7.12 -10.35 2.83
C TRP A 41 -8.58 -10.84 2.74
N PHE A 42 -9.53 -9.91 2.73
CA PHE A 42 -10.91 -10.20 2.33
C PHE A 42 -10.93 -10.43 0.81
N GLN A 43 -11.37 -11.61 0.34
CA GLN A 43 -11.48 -11.95 -1.08
C GLN A 43 -12.95 -11.80 -1.51
N PRO A 44 -13.40 -10.59 -1.85
CA PRO A 44 -14.79 -10.37 -2.26
C PRO A 44 -15.10 -11.05 -3.59
N ILE A 45 -16.27 -11.68 -3.65
CA ILE A 45 -16.89 -12.10 -4.91
C ILE A 45 -18.16 -11.31 -5.12
N LEU A 46 -18.47 -10.98 -6.37
CA LEU A 46 -19.70 -10.32 -6.77
C LEU A 46 -20.54 -11.23 -7.66
N THR A 47 -21.83 -11.32 -7.36
CA THR A 47 -22.80 -11.99 -8.23
C THR A 47 -23.99 -11.08 -8.48
N LEU A 48 -24.35 -10.87 -9.74
CA LEU A 48 -25.49 -10.06 -10.15
C LEU A 48 -26.64 -10.97 -10.58
N TYR A 49 -27.82 -10.76 -10.01
CA TYR A 49 -29.04 -11.51 -10.35
C TYR A 49 -30.13 -10.60 -10.93
N ASP A 50 -31.01 -11.19 -11.76
CA ASP A 50 -32.28 -10.57 -12.11
C ASP A 50 -33.34 -10.70 -11.01
N SER A 51 -34.51 -10.09 -11.22
CA SER A 51 -35.64 -10.15 -10.29
C SER A 51 -36.25 -11.55 -10.07
N LYS A 52 -35.88 -12.54 -10.91
CA LYS A 52 -36.29 -13.94 -10.78
C LYS A 52 -35.23 -14.80 -10.09
N GLY A 53 -34.13 -14.20 -9.64
CA GLY A 53 -33.02 -14.90 -9.01
C GLY A 53 -32.11 -15.63 -10.01
N ARG A 54 -32.17 -15.31 -11.30
CA ARG A 54 -31.22 -15.86 -12.29
C ARG A 54 -29.94 -15.05 -12.24
N GLU A 55 -28.81 -15.73 -12.12
CA GLU A 55 -27.49 -15.12 -12.23
C GLU A 55 -27.26 -14.57 -13.64
N LEU A 56 -26.73 -13.36 -13.72
CA LEU A 56 -26.46 -12.63 -14.97
C LEU A 56 -24.98 -12.32 -15.15
N ALA A 57 -24.24 -12.16 -14.06
CA ALA A 57 -22.80 -11.92 -14.08
C ALA A 57 -22.17 -12.32 -12.74
N PHE A 58 -20.92 -12.76 -12.80
CA PHE A 58 -20.07 -13.08 -11.66
C PHE A 58 -18.69 -12.50 -11.89
N ASN A 59 -18.03 -12.03 -10.83
CA ASN A 59 -16.62 -11.66 -10.87
C ASN A 59 -15.99 -11.66 -9.46
N ASP A 60 -14.74 -12.07 -9.36
CA ASP A 60 -13.96 -12.17 -8.12
C ASP A 60 -12.64 -11.39 -8.15
N ASP A 61 -12.32 -10.73 -9.26
CA ASP A 61 -11.12 -9.88 -9.38
C ASP A 61 -11.26 -8.76 -10.41
N PHE A 62 -10.24 -7.92 -10.52
CA PHE A 62 -9.99 -7.15 -11.73
C PHE A 62 -8.54 -7.40 -12.13
N ARG A 63 -8.34 -8.37 -13.03
CA ARG A 63 -7.03 -8.84 -13.51
C ARG A 63 -6.28 -9.55 -12.40
N PHE A 64 -5.35 -8.85 -11.77
CA PHE A 64 -4.51 -9.35 -10.68
C PHE A 64 -4.82 -8.61 -9.37
N LYS A 65 -5.80 -7.69 -9.38
CA LYS A 65 -6.31 -7.03 -8.19
C LYS A 65 -7.46 -7.87 -7.63
N PRO A 66 -7.39 -8.31 -6.37
CA PRO A 66 -8.47 -9.06 -5.71
C PRO A 66 -9.81 -8.34 -5.58
N ASP A 67 -9.84 -7.03 -5.81
CA ASP A 67 -11.06 -6.23 -5.69
C ASP A 67 -11.82 -6.27 -7.04
N PRO A 68 -13.01 -6.93 -7.11
CA PRO A 68 -13.70 -7.18 -8.35
C PRO A 68 -14.34 -5.92 -8.94
N VAL A 69 -14.31 -5.86 -10.26
CA VAL A 69 -15.00 -4.84 -11.06
C VAL A 69 -15.86 -5.52 -12.12
N LEU A 70 -17.17 -5.40 -11.99
CA LEU A 70 -18.13 -5.93 -12.95
C LEU A 70 -18.54 -4.84 -13.94
N PHE A 71 -18.38 -5.12 -15.23
CA PHE A 71 -18.92 -4.31 -16.31
C PHE A 71 -20.17 -4.98 -16.87
N PHE A 72 -21.31 -4.28 -16.85
CA PHE A 72 -22.59 -4.90 -17.17
C PHE A 72 -23.48 -3.97 -18.00
N GLU A 73 -23.83 -4.38 -19.22
CA GLU A 73 -24.86 -3.73 -20.00
C GLU A 73 -26.23 -4.31 -19.66
N VAL A 74 -27.13 -3.46 -19.17
CA VAL A 74 -28.42 -3.88 -18.62
C VAL A 74 -29.33 -4.39 -19.75
N PRO A 75 -29.75 -5.67 -19.73
CA PRO A 75 -30.48 -6.25 -20.86
C PRO A 75 -31.96 -5.84 -20.90
N GLN A 76 -32.56 -5.53 -19.75
CA GLN A 76 -34.00 -5.25 -19.61
C GLN A 76 -34.25 -4.24 -18.48
N ASN A 77 -35.35 -3.49 -18.57
CA ASN A 77 -35.78 -2.67 -17.43
C ASN A 77 -36.22 -3.57 -16.28
N GLY A 78 -35.77 -3.29 -15.06
CA GLY A 78 -36.23 -4.06 -13.91
C GLY A 78 -35.41 -3.87 -12.65
N ASP A 79 -35.75 -4.69 -11.67
CA ASP A 79 -34.99 -4.83 -10.42
C ASP A 79 -33.90 -5.89 -10.59
N TYR A 80 -32.75 -5.58 -10.03
CA TYR A 80 -31.55 -6.40 -10.00
C TYR A 80 -31.08 -6.55 -8.54
N ILE A 81 -30.39 -7.64 -8.26
CA ILE A 81 -29.81 -7.90 -6.93
C ILE A 81 -28.32 -8.11 -7.11
N LEU A 82 -27.51 -7.24 -6.49
CA LEU A 82 -26.08 -7.46 -6.34
C LEU A 82 -25.81 -8.18 -5.04
N GLU A 83 -25.11 -9.30 -5.11
CA GLU A 83 -24.62 -10.07 -3.99
C GLU A 83 -23.11 -9.84 -3.82
N ILE A 84 -22.67 -9.70 -2.57
CA ILE A 84 -21.25 -9.74 -2.20
C ILE A 84 -21.05 -10.70 -1.03
N ALA A 85 -20.02 -11.52 -1.13
CA ALA A 85 -19.59 -12.44 -0.09
C ALA A 85 -18.06 -12.57 -0.10
N ASP A 86 -17.52 -13.22 0.93
CA ASP A 86 -16.15 -13.74 0.88
C ASP A 86 -16.14 -15.05 0.09
N ALA A 87 -15.14 -15.23 -0.78
CA ALA A 87 -14.99 -16.43 -1.62
C ALA A 87 -15.00 -17.74 -0.83
N LEU A 88 -14.60 -17.70 0.45
CA LEU A 88 -14.54 -18.84 1.35
C LEU A 88 -15.55 -18.74 2.51
N TYR A 89 -16.47 -17.78 2.46
CA TYR A 89 -17.48 -17.51 3.49
C TYR A 89 -16.91 -17.32 4.91
N ARG A 90 -15.66 -16.83 5.03
CA ARG A 90 -14.95 -16.73 6.32
C ARG A 90 -15.57 -15.72 7.26
N GLY A 91 -15.65 -14.47 6.81
CA GLY A 91 -16.17 -13.29 7.52
C GLY A 91 -15.43 -12.88 8.81
N ARG A 92 -15.19 -11.58 9.01
CA ARG A 92 -14.50 -11.00 10.17
C ARG A 92 -14.87 -9.52 10.36
N GLU A 93 -14.49 -8.95 11.51
CA GLU A 93 -14.71 -7.53 11.77
C GLU A 93 -13.92 -6.60 10.83
N ASP A 94 -12.80 -7.05 10.30
CA ASP A 94 -11.95 -6.33 9.35
C ASP A 94 -12.27 -6.64 7.88
N PHE A 95 -13.26 -7.49 7.60
CA PHE A 95 -13.76 -7.77 6.24
C PHE A 95 -14.73 -6.68 5.82
N VAL A 96 -14.20 -5.47 5.68
CA VAL A 96 -14.95 -4.28 5.30
C VAL A 96 -14.85 -4.05 3.80
N TYR A 97 -15.90 -3.48 3.23
CA TYR A 97 -15.92 -3.12 1.82
C TYR A 97 -16.71 -1.85 1.54
N ARG A 98 -16.43 -1.26 0.38
CA ARG A 98 -17.24 -0.26 -0.28
C ARG A 98 -17.56 -0.73 -1.70
N ILE A 99 -18.83 -0.67 -2.08
CA ILE A 99 -19.27 -0.92 -3.46
C ILE A 99 -19.75 0.40 -4.06
N THR A 100 -19.42 0.63 -5.32
CA THR A 100 -20.01 1.72 -6.12
C THR A 100 -20.69 1.10 -7.35
N ILE A 101 -21.93 1.51 -7.64
CA ILE A 101 -22.72 1.03 -8.78
C ILE A 101 -23.21 2.25 -9.56
N GLY A 102 -22.97 2.28 -10.87
CA GLY A 102 -23.55 3.30 -11.76
C GLY A 102 -22.90 3.32 -13.13
N GLU A 103 -23.34 4.23 -13.99
CA GLU A 103 -22.70 4.51 -15.29
C GLU A 103 -21.47 5.40 -15.07
N LEU A 104 -20.47 4.84 -14.40
CA LEU A 104 -19.26 5.54 -13.98
C LEU A 104 -18.15 5.39 -15.03
N PRO A 105 -17.33 6.43 -15.28
CA PRO A 105 -16.13 6.27 -16.08
C PRO A 105 -15.16 5.30 -15.38
N PHE A 106 -14.60 4.38 -16.14
CA PHE A 106 -13.61 3.43 -15.63
C PHE A 106 -12.56 3.17 -16.70
N VAL A 107 -11.30 3.51 -16.41
CA VAL A 107 -10.15 3.26 -17.28
C VAL A 107 -9.74 1.80 -17.11
N THR A 108 -9.62 1.09 -18.23
CA THR A 108 -9.12 -0.29 -18.28
C THR A 108 -7.73 -0.37 -18.88
N SER A 109 -7.29 0.59 -19.69
CA SER A 109 -5.92 0.59 -20.20
C SER A 109 -5.45 1.99 -20.53
N LEU A 110 -4.13 2.13 -20.57
CA LEU A 110 -3.45 3.38 -20.81
C LEU A 110 -2.21 3.12 -21.68
N PHE A 111 -1.96 3.99 -22.66
CA PHE A 111 -0.73 3.93 -23.44
C PHE A 111 -0.30 5.32 -23.96
N PRO A 112 0.99 5.69 -23.87
CA PRO A 112 2.06 5.00 -23.13
C PRO A 112 1.80 4.99 -21.61
N LEU A 113 2.45 4.08 -20.86
CA LEU A 113 2.33 3.99 -19.39
C LEU A 113 3.12 5.08 -18.63
N GLY A 114 3.69 6.03 -19.34
CA GLY A 114 4.60 7.02 -18.79
C GLY A 114 5.07 8.03 -19.82
N GLY A 115 5.98 8.90 -19.42
CA GLY A 115 6.58 9.90 -20.30
C GLY A 115 7.81 10.57 -19.71
N HIS A 116 8.48 11.36 -20.52
CA HIS A 116 9.69 12.06 -20.12
C HIS A 116 9.39 13.32 -19.30
N VAL A 117 10.25 13.65 -18.33
CA VAL A 117 10.16 14.88 -17.52
C VAL A 117 10.09 16.11 -18.44
N GLY A 118 9.11 16.97 -18.19
CA GLY A 118 8.96 18.26 -18.89
C GLY A 118 8.32 18.18 -20.28
N ASP A 119 8.15 16.99 -20.85
CA ASP A 119 7.49 16.83 -22.14
C ASP A 119 5.96 16.87 -22.01
N PRO A 120 5.23 17.38 -23.03
CA PRO A 120 3.78 17.31 -23.05
C PRO A 120 3.29 15.85 -23.03
N ILE A 121 2.52 15.49 -22.01
CA ILE A 121 1.97 14.14 -21.87
C ILE A 121 0.84 13.94 -22.88
N ARG A 122 0.99 12.92 -23.74
CA ARG A 122 -0.04 12.45 -24.66
C ARG A 122 -0.32 11.00 -24.38
N VAL A 123 -1.51 10.70 -23.87
CA VAL A 123 -1.93 9.33 -23.53
C VAL A 123 -3.24 8.99 -24.20
N LYS A 124 -3.31 7.75 -24.70
CA LYS A 124 -4.55 7.11 -25.10
C LYS A 124 -5.08 6.33 -23.91
N VAL A 125 -6.37 6.50 -23.65
CA VAL A 125 -7.10 5.80 -22.58
C VAL A 125 -8.20 4.95 -23.21
N GLU A 126 -8.42 3.74 -22.68
CA GLU A 126 -9.55 2.90 -23.07
C GLU A 126 -10.29 2.43 -21.81
N GLY A 127 -11.58 2.15 -21.93
CA GLY A 127 -12.40 1.75 -20.79
C GLY A 127 -13.91 1.93 -21.00
N TRP A 128 -14.63 2.00 -19.88
CA TRP A 128 -16.09 2.09 -19.83
C TRP A 128 -16.55 3.51 -19.52
N ASN A 129 -17.64 3.93 -20.17
CA ASN A 129 -18.28 5.24 -19.97
C ASN A 129 -17.31 6.44 -20.05
N LEU A 130 -16.38 6.39 -21.01
CA LEU A 130 -15.37 7.42 -21.25
C LEU A 130 -15.79 8.36 -22.38
N ASP A 131 -17.04 8.81 -22.41
CA ASP A 131 -17.51 9.74 -23.45
C ASP A 131 -16.87 11.12 -23.25
N ASP A 132 -16.32 11.69 -24.31
CA ASP A 132 -15.57 12.96 -24.32
C ASP A 132 -14.59 13.08 -23.13
N PRO A 133 -13.60 12.17 -23.02
CA PRO A 133 -12.80 12.02 -21.82
C PRO A 133 -11.87 13.22 -21.64
N GLN A 134 -11.98 13.91 -20.51
CA GLN A 134 -10.97 14.87 -20.06
C GLN A 134 -9.92 14.13 -19.22
N ILE A 135 -8.73 13.93 -19.77
CA ILE A 135 -7.61 13.35 -19.02
C ILE A 135 -7.17 14.33 -17.94
N LEU A 136 -7.18 13.88 -16.69
CA LEU A 136 -6.65 14.58 -15.53
C LEU A 136 -5.20 14.13 -15.36
N LEU A 137 -4.28 14.95 -15.86
CA LEU A 137 -2.85 14.74 -15.72
C LEU A 137 -2.36 15.11 -14.31
N PRO A 138 -1.21 14.59 -13.87
CA PRO A 138 -0.64 14.95 -12.58
C PRO A 138 -0.31 16.44 -12.55
N GLN A 139 -0.44 17.08 -11.38
CA GLN A 139 -0.20 18.52 -11.26
C GLN A 139 1.28 18.89 -11.45
N ASP A 140 2.19 17.98 -11.10
CA ASP A 140 3.63 18.20 -11.21
C ASP A 140 4.31 16.93 -11.76
N THR A 141 4.79 17.02 -13.00
CA THR A 141 5.63 16.00 -13.64
C THR A 141 7.04 16.53 -13.93
N SER A 142 7.47 17.54 -13.16
CA SER A 142 8.83 18.10 -13.23
C SER A 142 9.89 17.20 -12.58
N GLN A 143 9.46 16.20 -11.81
CA GLN A 143 10.32 15.21 -11.18
C GLN A 143 9.97 13.80 -11.65
N PRO A 144 10.98 12.92 -11.82
CA PRO A 144 10.75 11.51 -12.11
C PRO A 144 10.03 10.82 -10.94
N GLY A 145 9.29 9.76 -11.24
CA GLY A 145 8.54 8.99 -10.25
C GLY A 145 7.20 8.49 -10.78
N ILE A 146 6.44 7.81 -9.92
CA ILE A 146 5.08 7.38 -10.23
C ILE A 146 4.11 8.49 -9.86
N HIS A 147 3.31 8.88 -10.85
CA HIS A 147 2.23 9.84 -10.72
C HIS A 147 0.89 9.16 -10.95
N TRP A 148 -0.21 9.82 -10.59
CA TRP A 148 -1.55 9.29 -10.80
C TRP A 148 -2.30 10.09 -11.84
N ILE A 149 -2.91 9.38 -12.78
CA ILE A 149 -3.80 9.95 -13.79
C ILE A 149 -5.19 9.36 -13.68
N ALA A 150 -6.18 10.16 -14.05
CA ALA A 150 -7.57 9.72 -14.09
C ALA A 150 -8.26 10.37 -15.29
N VAL A 151 -9.48 9.93 -15.59
CA VAL A 151 -10.33 10.55 -16.61
C VAL A 151 -11.54 11.15 -15.91
N ARG A 152 -11.88 12.39 -16.29
CA ARG A 152 -13.18 12.98 -15.99
C ARG A 152 -14.09 12.81 -17.20
N SER A 153 -15.24 12.18 -16.99
CA SER A 153 -16.32 12.10 -17.99
C SER A 153 -17.65 12.37 -17.29
N ARG A 154 -18.51 13.16 -17.92
CA ARG A 154 -19.84 13.54 -17.40
C ARG A 154 -19.82 14.08 -15.96
N GLY A 155 -18.75 14.80 -15.59
CA GLY A 155 -18.57 15.38 -14.25
C GLY A 155 -18.10 14.40 -13.16
N VAL A 156 -17.88 13.13 -13.49
CA VAL A 156 -17.40 12.09 -12.58
C VAL A 156 -15.95 11.72 -12.92
N VAL A 157 -15.15 11.39 -11.90
CA VAL A 157 -13.75 10.96 -12.07
C VAL A 157 -13.67 9.43 -12.02
N SER A 158 -12.86 8.84 -12.90
CA SER A 158 -12.61 7.40 -12.97
C SER A 158 -11.76 6.88 -11.80
N ASN A 159 -11.44 5.59 -11.83
CA ASN A 159 -10.27 5.06 -11.13
C ASN A 159 -8.99 5.82 -11.52
N PHE A 160 -8.02 5.82 -10.59
CA PHE A 160 -6.69 6.34 -10.82
C PHE A 160 -5.80 5.25 -11.43
N TRP A 161 -4.91 5.65 -12.32
CA TRP A 161 -3.93 4.80 -12.97
C TRP A 161 -2.51 5.33 -12.68
N PRO A 162 -1.55 4.46 -12.31
CA PRO A 162 -0.16 4.86 -12.13
C PRO A 162 0.52 5.19 -13.47
N PHE A 163 1.31 6.26 -13.51
CA PHE A 163 1.98 6.79 -14.69
C PHE A 163 3.45 7.11 -14.37
N ALA A 164 4.39 6.43 -15.03
CA ALA A 164 5.81 6.57 -14.73
C ALA A 164 6.46 7.73 -15.50
N VAL A 165 7.01 8.70 -14.79
CA VAL A 165 7.81 9.79 -15.36
C VAL A 165 9.29 9.51 -15.13
N ASP A 166 10.12 9.64 -16.16
CA ASP A 166 11.58 9.42 -16.07
C ASP A 166 12.37 10.53 -16.80
N THR A 167 13.68 10.55 -16.60
CA THR A 167 14.63 11.51 -17.19
C THR A 167 15.42 10.93 -18.36
N LEU A 168 15.21 9.65 -18.70
CA LEU A 168 15.86 9.05 -19.87
C LEU A 168 15.20 9.40 -21.20
N PRO A 169 15.97 9.36 -22.29
CA PRO A 169 15.41 9.33 -23.64
C PRO A 169 14.40 8.20 -23.81
N GLU A 170 13.22 8.53 -24.32
CA GLU A 170 12.16 7.56 -24.60
C GLU A 170 11.98 7.35 -26.09
N ILE A 171 11.72 6.10 -26.48
CA ILE A 171 11.33 5.72 -27.83
C ILE A 171 10.07 4.86 -27.79
N ALA A 172 9.34 4.83 -28.89
CA ALA A 172 8.30 3.83 -29.10
C ALA A 172 8.92 2.53 -29.60
N ASP A 173 8.32 1.42 -29.19
CA ASP A 173 8.52 0.14 -29.84
C ASP A 173 8.09 0.19 -31.33
N GLN A 174 8.75 -0.62 -32.17
CA GLN A 174 8.57 -0.63 -33.63
C GLN A 174 8.45 -2.06 -34.16
N GLU A 175 7.21 -2.42 -34.49
CA GLU A 175 6.85 -3.71 -35.07
C GLU A 175 7.04 -3.78 -36.60
N PRO A 176 7.29 -4.98 -37.18
CA PRO A 176 7.49 -6.26 -36.50
C PRO A 176 8.91 -6.42 -35.95
N ASN A 177 9.07 -6.85 -34.70
CA ASN A 177 10.37 -7.14 -34.09
C ASN A 177 10.42 -8.47 -33.30
N ASN A 178 9.59 -9.43 -33.72
CA ASN A 178 9.29 -10.71 -33.06
C ASN A 178 10.49 -11.68 -32.88
N ASP A 179 11.61 -11.42 -33.56
CA ASP A 179 12.78 -12.29 -33.56
C ASP A 179 14.09 -11.51 -33.85
N PRO A 180 15.27 -12.10 -33.63
CA PRO A 180 16.57 -11.42 -33.82
C PRO A 180 16.80 -10.77 -35.19
N SER A 181 16.16 -11.28 -36.25
CA SER A 181 16.28 -10.73 -37.61
C SER A 181 15.50 -9.41 -37.78
N GLY A 182 14.38 -9.26 -37.07
CA GLY A 182 13.56 -8.04 -37.01
C GLY A 182 13.92 -7.10 -35.84
N ALA A 183 14.85 -7.52 -34.97
CA ALA A 183 15.10 -6.84 -33.70
C ALA A 183 15.34 -5.32 -33.84
N GLN A 184 14.59 -4.53 -33.08
CA GLN A 184 14.70 -3.08 -33.05
C GLN A 184 16.04 -2.67 -32.45
N SER A 185 16.83 -1.88 -33.18
CA SER A 185 18.11 -1.39 -32.69
C SER A 185 17.90 -0.24 -31.70
N VAL A 186 18.44 -0.36 -30.48
CA VAL A 186 18.29 0.68 -29.45
C VAL A 186 19.64 1.23 -29.00
N SER A 187 19.68 2.52 -28.66
CA SER A 187 20.87 3.19 -28.12
C SER A 187 20.68 3.45 -26.62
N LEU A 188 21.67 3.04 -25.82
CA LEU A 188 21.58 3.16 -24.36
C LEU A 188 22.15 4.50 -23.87
N PRO A 189 21.56 5.12 -22.83
CA PRO A 189 20.38 4.66 -22.09
C PRO A 189 19.06 5.03 -22.79
N THR A 190 18.04 4.17 -22.70
CA THR A 190 16.70 4.48 -23.22
C THR A 190 15.57 3.81 -22.42
N ILE A 191 14.36 4.33 -22.55
CA ILE A 191 13.11 3.65 -22.19
C ILE A 191 12.34 3.37 -23.48
N VAL A 192 11.93 2.12 -23.68
CA VAL A 192 11.02 1.74 -24.76
C VAL A 192 9.59 1.68 -24.21
N ASN A 193 8.67 2.39 -24.84
CA ASN A 193 7.23 2.27 -24.58
C ASN A 193 6.63 1.36 -25.67
N GLY A 194 6.12 0.19 -25.27
CA GLY A 194 5.55 -0.79 -26.20
C GLY A 194 4.37 -1.55 -25.62
N LYS A 195 3.90 -2.53 -26.39
CA LYS A 195 2.83 -3.46 -26.00
C LYS A 195 3.16 -4.82 -26.57
N ILE A 196 2.92 -5.87 -25.78
CA ILE A 196 2.82 -7.22 -26.32
C ILE A 196 1.50 -7.29 -27.07
N ASP A 197 1.52 -7.16 -28.39
CA ASP A 197 0.34 -6.80 -29.20
C ASP A 197 -0.66 -7.96 -29.33
N GLN A 198 -0.16 -9.20 -29.29
CA GLN A 198 -0.97 -10.41 -29.42
C GLN A 198 -0.39 -11.58 -28.61
N PRO A 199 -1.15 -12.67 -28.38
CA PRO A 199 -0.60 -13.88 -27.79
C PRO A 199 0.64 -14.37 -28.56
N ASP A 200 1.61 -14.93 -27.83
CA ASP A 200 2.90 -15.42 -28.36
C ASP A 200 3.86 -14.37 -28.91
N ASP A 201 3.58 -13.10 -28.68
CA ASP A 201 4.42 -12.00 -29.14
C ASP A 201 5.69 -11.81 -28.29
N TRP A 202 6.77 -11.38 -28.95
CA TRP A 202 8.11 -11.24 -28.39
C TRP A 202 8.75 -9.97 -28.93
N ASP A 203 8.91 -8.94 -28.12
CA ASP A 203 9.57 -7.73 -28.60
C ASP A 203 11.09 -7.92 -28.43
N VAL A 204 11.83 -7.94 -29.55
CA VAL A 204 13.27 -8.18 -29.54
C VAL A 204 14.05 -6.89 -29.82
N PHE A 205 14.92 -6.53 -28.89
CA PHE A 205 15.77 -5.35 -28.97
C PHE A 205 17.24 -5.73 -29.15
N ARG A 206 17.89 -5.11 -30.13
CA ARG A 206 19.31 -5.29 -30.40
C ARG A 206 20.14 -4.21 -29.70
N ILE A 207 21.05 -4.63 -28.83
CA ILE A 207 21.98 -3.75 -28.10
C ILE A 207 23.44 -4.05 -28.47
N ARG A 208 24.29 -3.02 -28.47
CA ARG A 208 25.75 -3.16 -28.57
C ARG A 208 26.38 -3.00 -27.19
N GLY A 209 27.20 -3.96 -26.79
CA GLY A 209 27.81 -3.99 -25.46
C GLY A 209 29.31 -4.24 -25.50
N ARG A 210 29.99 -3.86 -24.40
CA ARG A 210 31.42 -4.13 -24.17
C ARG A 210 31.62 -5.14 -23.05
N ALA A 211 32.68 -5.92 -23.13
CA ALA A 211 33.11 -6.83 -22.08
C ALA A 211 33.27 -6.07 -20.75
N GLY A 212 32.68 -6.60 -19.69
CA GLY A 212 32.70 -6.01 -18.35
C GLY A 212 31.67 -4.88 -18.11
N GLN A 213 30.97 -4.40 -19.15
CA GLN A 213 29.91 -3.40 -19.03
C GLN A 213 28.74 -3.98 -18.24
N MET A 214 28.20 -3.19 -17.30
CA MET A 214 26.94 -3.53 -16.63
C MET A 214 25.77 -3.00 -17.45
N VAL A 215 24.79 -3.85 -17.71
CA VAL A 215 23.52 -3.49 -18.33
C VAL A 215 22.38 -3.85 -17.38
N VAL A 216 21.46 -2.91 -17.21
CA VAL A 216 20.18 -3.09 -16.53
C VAL A 216 19.09 -3.08 -17.59
N ALA A 217 18.21 -4.08 -17.52
CA ALA A 217 16.92 -4.05 -18.19
C ALA A 217 15.82 -4.23 -17.14
N GLU A 218 14.89 -3.29 -17.07
CA GLU A 218 13.79 -3.31 -16.11
C GLU A 218 12.47 -3.03 -16.82
N VAL A 219 11.48 -3.88 -16.55
CA VAL A 219 10.11 -3.71 -17.03
C VAL A 219 9.27 -3.04 -15.96
N MET A 220 8.54 -1.99 -16.31
CA MET A 220 7.42 -1.49 -15.53
C MET A 220 6.13 -1.75 -16.31
N ALA A 221 5.37 -2.74 -15.85
CA ALA A 221 4.07 -3.08 -16.43
C ALA A 221 3.05 -3.33 -15.32
N ARG A 222 3.20 -4.40 -14.53
CA ARG A 222 2.33 -4.75 -13.40
C ARG A 222 2.30 -3.64 -12.35
N ARG A 223 3.45 -3.02 -12.07
CA ARG A 223 3.53 -1.82 -11.19
C ARG A 223 2.78 -0.62 -11.76
N LEU A 224 2.50 -0.62 -13.06
CA LEU A 224 1.75 0.40 -13.79
C LEU A 224 0.34 -0.05 -14.19
N ASP A 225 -0.23 -1.02 -13.46
CA ASP A 225 -1.56 -1.61 -13.65
C ASP A 225 -1.80 -2.31 -15.02
N SER A 226 -0.74 -2.61 -15.75
CA SER A 226 -0.78 -3.49 -16.93
C SER A 226 -0.97 -4.95 -16.53
N PRO A 227 -1.73 -5.76 -17.30
CA PRO A 227 -1.90 -7.19 -17.05
C PRO A 227 -0.67 -8.03 -17.45
N LEU A 228 0.34 -7.44 -18.11
CA LEU A 228 1.55 -8.14 -18.55
C LEU A 228 2.27 -8.80 -17.38
N ASP A 229 2.50 -10.10 -17.52
CA ASP A 229 3.41 -10.91 -16.71
C ASP A 229 4.73 -11.00 -17.46
N SER A 230 5.61 -10.02 -17.27
CA SER A 230 6.75 -9.87 -18.17
C SER A 230 7.78 -10.99 -17.99
N LEU A 231 8.45 -11.34 -19.08
CA LEU A 231 9.63 -12.19 -19.10
C LEU A 231 10.74 -11.50 -19.89
N LEU A 232 11.86 -11.22 -19.23
CA LEU A 232 13.09 -10.75 -19.87
C LEU A 232 14.07 -11.88 -20.07
N LYS A 233 14.66 -11.94 -21.27
CA LYS A 233 15.78 -12.82 -21.61
C LYS A 233 16.81 -12.03 -22.42
N LEU A 234 18.05 -12.00 -21.97
CA LEU A 234 19.17 -11.45 -22.73
C LEU A 234 20.03 -12.59 -23.29
N THR A 235 20.30 -12.57 -24.59
CA THR A 235 21.25 -13.49 -25.23
C THR A 235 22.40 -12.75 -25.89
N ASP A 236 23.52 -13.42 -26.07
CA ASP A 236 24.55 -12.98 -27.01
C ASP A 236 24.17 -13.29 -28.47
N ALA A 237 25.10 -13.02 -29.40
CA ALA A 237 24.91 -13.22 -30.83
C ALA A 237 24.76 -14.70 -31.24
N GLU A 238 25.29 -15.63 -30.43
CA GLU A 238 25.15 -17.07 -30.65
C GLU A 238 23.87 -17.65 -30.01
N GLY A 239 23.07 -16.80 -29.36
CA GLY A 239 21.83 -17.19 -28.68
C GLY A 239 22.04 -17.78 -27.29
N ARG A 240 23.26 -17.70 -26.73
CA ARG A 240 23.52 -18.15 -25.35
C ARG A 240 22.91 -17.14 -24.38
N ILE A 241 22.20 -17.64 -23.37
CA ILE A 241 21.54 -16.78 -22.36
C ILE A 241 22.60 -16.18 -21.42
N VAL A 242 22.58 -14.86 -21.31
CA VAL A 242 23.43 -14.06 -20.42
C VAL A 242 22.70 -13.71 -19.13
N GLY A 243 21.39 -13.51 -19.19
CA GLY A 243 20.53 -13.29 -18.04
C GLY A 243 19.06 -13.47 -18.39
N MET A 244 18.25 -13.83 -17.41
CA MET A 244 16.81 -14.04 -17.58
C MET A 244 16.11 -13.81 -16.24
N ASN A 245 14.93 -13.21 -16.27
CA ASN A 245 14.06 -13.04 -15.10
C ASN A 245 12.63 -12.80 -15.58
N ASP A 246 11.66 -13.39 -14.89
CA ASP A 246 10.22 -13.16 -15.01
C ASP A 246 9.73 -12.29 -13.84
N ASP A 247 10.03 -12.69 -12.61
CA ASP A 247 9.54 -12.01 -11.41
C ASP A 247 10.68 -11.35 -10.62
N HIS A 248 10.63 -10.03 -10.45
CA HIS A 248 11.48 -9.30 -9.53
C HIS A 248 10.69 -8.72 -8.35
N GLU A 249 11.09 -9.10 -7.14
CA GLU A 249 10.54 -8.51 -5.92
C GLU A 249 10.94 -7.03 -5.80
N ASP A 250 9.95 -6.16 -5.60
CA ASP A 250 10.14 -4.74 -5.35
C ASP A 250 9.57 -4.38 -3.98
N LEU A 251 10.41 -4.37 -2.96
CA LEU A 251 10.04 -4.04 -1.58
C LEU A 251 9.43 -2.62 -1.45
N GLY A 252 9.66 -1.74 -2.44
CA GLY A 252 9.03 -0.43 -2.53
C GLY A 252 7.54 -0.48 -2.88
N SER A 253 7.07 -1.59 -3.46
CA SER A 253 5.70 -1.81 -3.94
C SER A 253 4.91 -2.70 -2.98
N GLY A 254 4.86 -2.34 -1.69
CA GLY A 254 4.26 -3.14 -0.62
C GLY A 254 2.76 -3.45 -0.75
N LEU A 255 2.07 -2.97 -1.79
CA LEU A 255 0.67 -3.34 -2.12
C LEU A 255 0.57 -4.32 -3.29
N ASN A 256 1.67 -4.59 -4.00
CA ASN A 256 1.70 -5.52 -5.10
C ASN A 256 2.18 -6.90 -4.60
N THR A 257 1.26 -7.81 -4.31
CA THR A 257 1.61 -9.20 -3.92
C THR A 257 1.84 -10.12 -5.12
N HIS A 258 1.58 -9.63 -6.32
CA HIS A 258 1.70 -10.38 -7.57
C HIS A 258 2.77 -9.69 -8.42
N HIS A 259 3.98 -9.55 -7.85
CA HIS A 259 5.13 -9.06 -8.60
C HIS A 259 5.33 -9.93 -9.84
N ALA A 260 5.28 -9.31 -11.02
CA ALA A 260 5.43 -9.96 -12.31
C ALA A 260 6.22 -9.07 -13.30
N ASP A 261 6.88 -8.05 -12.76
CA ASP A 261 7.72 -7.14 -13.52
C ASP A 261 9.15 -7.69 -13.48
N SER A 262 9.73 -7.92 -14.65
CA SER A 262 11.08 -8.48 -14.76
C SER A 262 12.15 -7.42 -14.57
N TYR A 263 13.27 -7.84 -13.99
CA TYR A 263 14.47 -7.04 -13.86
C TYR A 263 15.71 -7.94 -14.02
N ILE A 264 16.63 -7.52 -14.89
CA ILE A 264 17.96 -8.12 -14.99
C ILE A 264 19.04 -7.05 -14.85
N ARG A 265 20.09 -7.38 -14.09
CA ARG A 265 21.32 -6.59 -14.01
C ARG A 265 22.51 -7.50 -14.27
N VAL A 266 23.09 -7.40 -15.45
CA VAL A 266 24.08 -8.34 -15.94
C VAL A 266 25.38 -7.66 -16.30
N ARG A 267 26.50 -8.36 -16.06
CA ARG A 267 27.80 -7.97 -16.57
C ARG A 267 28.02 -8.68 -17.90
N LEU A 268 28.17 -7.92 -18.98
CA LEU A 268 28.38 -8.50 -20.31
C LEU A 268 29.74 -9.20 -20.38
N PRO A 269 29.81 -10.45 -20.86
CA PRO A 269 31.06 -11.21 -20.87
C PRO A 269 32.04 -10.72 -21.96
N GLU A 270 31.52 -10.32 -23.13
CA GLU A 270 32.31 -10.03 -24.31
C GLU A 270 31.87 -8.74 -25.03
N ASN A 271 32.72 -8.22 -25.90
CA ASN A 271 32.33 -7.15 -26.82
C ASN A 271 31.44 -7.75 -27.91
N GLY A 272 30.30 -7.14 -28.21
CA GLY A 272 29.48 -7.65 -29.30
C GLY A 272 28.05 -7.15 -29.32
N THR A 273 27.25 -7.85 -30.11
CA THR A 273 25.81 -7.66 -30.21
C THR A 273 25.12 -8.60 -29.24
N TYR A 274 24.12 -8.09 -28.54
CA TYR A 274 23.23 -8.87 -27.69
C TYR A 274 21.78 -8.60 -28.08
N TYR A 275 20.90 -9.55 -27.79
CA TYR A 275 19.47 -9.48 -28.05
C TYR A 275 18.71 -9.59 -26.73
N LEU A 276 17.93 -8.56 -26.42
CA LEU A 276 17.03 -8.54 -25.28
C LEU A 276 15.63 -8.85 -25.77
N TYR A 277 15.06 -9.93 -25.27
CA TYR A 277 13.71 -10.39 -25.57
C TYR A 277 12.82 -9.99 -24.40
N LEU A 278 11.65 -9.44 -24.71
CA LEU A 278 10.56 -9.18 -23.79
C LEU A 278 9.32 -9.93 -24.27
N GLY A 279 8.67 -10.68 -23.39
CA GLY A 279 7.40 -11.33 -23.70
C GLY A 279 6.52 -11.45 -22.46
N ASP A 280 5.41 -12.18 -22.58
CA ASP A 280 4.53 -12.53 -21.46
C ASP A 280 4.75 -14.00 -21.04
N THR A 281 4.98 -14.25 -19.75
CA THR A 281 5.22 -15.59 -19.17
C THR A 281 4.03 -16.53 -19.40
N THR A 282 2.83 -15.99 -19.45
CA THR A 282 1.59 -16.73 -19.73
C THR A 282 1.20 -16.73 -21.21
N ARG A 283 2.05 -16.16 -22.08
CA ARG A 283 1.90 -16.09 -23.54
C ARG A 283 0.66 -15.30 -23.99
N HIS A 284 0.15 -14.41 -23.13
CA HIS A 284 -0.93 -13.50 -23.49
C HIS A 284 -0.39 -12.25 -24.19
N GLY A 285 -1.31 -11.47 -24.77
CA GLY A 285 -1.03 -10.17 -25.37
C GLY A 285 -2.33 -9.46 -25.71
N GLY A 286 -2.22 -8.19 -26.11
CA GLY A 286 -3.36 -7.38 -26.53
C GLY A 286 -3.23 -5.91 -26.12
N PRO A 287 -4.21 -5.06 -26.49
CA PRO A 287 -4.12 -3.60 -26.36
C PRO A 287 -3.82 -3.05 -24.95
N ALA A 288 -4.08 -3.84 -23.91
CA ALA A 288 -3.83 -3.50 -22.52
C ALA A 288 -2.46 -3.93 -21.98
N HIS A 289 -1.73 -4.83 -22.65
CA HIS A 289 -0.43 -5.38 -22.23
C HIS A 289 0.72 -4.42 -22.56
N ALA A 290 0.52 -3.15 -22.18
CA ALA A 290 1.54 -2.12 -22.34
C ALA A 290 2.68 -2.33 -21.33
N TYR A 291 3.86 -1.85 -21.67
CA TYR A 291 5.02 -1.86 -20.80
C TYR A 291 5.88 -0.61 -21.01
N ARG A 292 6.74 -0.36 -20.02
CA ARG A 292 7.92 0.51 -20.14
C ARG A 292 9.16 -0.32 -19.86
N LEU A 293 10.04 -0.46 -20.85
CA LEU A 293 11.29 -1.20 -20.75
C LEU A 293 12.45 -0.22 -20.65
N ARG A 294 13.01 -0.07 -19.46
CA ARG A 294 14.26 0.69 -19.24
C ARG A 294 15.44 -0.19 -19.63
N ILE A 295 16.31 0.28 -20.51
CA ILE A 295 17.59 -0.36 -20.84
C ILE A 295 18.70 0.68 -20.63
N SER A 296 19.57 0.47 -19.65
CA SER A 296 20.61 1.44 -19.30
C SER A 296 21.83 0.82 -18.63
N GLU A 297 22.86 1.64 -18.37
CA GLU A 297 23.81 1.33 -17.29
C GLU A 297 23.08 1.40 -15.93
N PRO A 298 23.64 0.80 -14.86
CA PRO A 298 23.09 0.93 -13.52
C PRO A 298 22.87 2.39 -13.11
N ARG A 299 21.74 2.69 -12.46
CA ARG A 299 21.48 3.93 -11.74
C ARG A 299 21.37 3.64 -10.24
N PRO A 300 22.51 3.49 -9.54
CA PRO A 300 22.50 3.22 -8.11
C PRO A 300 21.73 4.33 -7.38
N ASP A 301 20.71 3.92 -6.64
CA ASP A 301 19.86 4.82 -5.87
C ASP A 301 19.29 4.08 -4.64
N PHE A 302 18.54 4.76 -3.80
CA PHE A 302 17.83 4.13 -2.69
C PHE A 302 16.48 4.79 -2.38
N ASP A 303 15.53 3.95 -1.95
CA ASP A 303 14.28 4.38 -1.32
C ASP A 303 14.34 4.14 0.19
N LEU A 304 13.57 4.93 0.94
CA LEU A 304 13.44 4.76 2.39
C LEU A 304 11.99 4.56 2.82
N ARG A 305 11.78 3.75 3.86
CA ARG A 305 10.51 3.62 4.59
C ARG A 305 10.70 3.81 6.08
N VAL A 306 9.85 4.60 6.73
CA VAL A 306 9.85 4.75 8.19
C VAL A 306 8.64 4.04 8.81
N VAL A 307 8.90 3.19 9.81
CA VAL A 307 7.90 2.34 10.46
C VAL A 307 8.03 2.43 11.99
N PRO A 308 6.93 2.57 12.75
CA PRO A 308 5.57 2.86 12.26
C PRO A 308 5.46 4.29 11.71
N SER A 309 4.38 4.55 10.96
CA SER A 309 4.03 5.89 10.47
C SER A 309 3.50 6.80 11.59
N ARG A 310 3.47 6.32 12.84
CA ARG A 310 3.08 7.10 14.02
C ARG A 310 4.00 6.84 15.20
N ALA A 311 4.55 7.90 15.77
CA ALA A 311 5.41 7.83 16.94
C ALA A 311 4.74 8.48 18.16
N SER A 312 4.49 7.70 19.20
CA SER A 312 4.02 8.24 20.49
C SER A 312 5.18 8.44 21.45
N PHE A 313 5.22 9.61 22.08
CA PHE A 313 6.25 10.02 23.01
C PHE A 313 5.62 10.31 24.37
N ARG A 314 6.24 9.82 25.44
CA ARG A 314 5.99 10.38 26.78
C ARG A 314 6.52 11.81 26.84
N SER A 315 5.90 12.65 27.67
CA SER A 315 6.37 13.98 28.05
C SER A 315 7.89 14.00 28.29
N LYS A 316 8.59 14.89 27.57
CA LYS A 316 10.06 15.05 27.58
C LYS A 316 10.86 13.76 27.34
N GLY A 317 10.26 12.80 26.62
CA GLY A 317 10.78 11.46 26.43
C GLY A 317 11.46 11.24 25.09
N SER A 318 11.65 9.96 24.77
CA SER A 318 12.20 9.52 23.50
C SER A 318 11.53 8.22 23.05
N THR A 319 11.57 7.97 21.75
CA THR A 319 11.18 6.70 21.14
C THR A 319 12.12 6.40 19.97
N SER A 320 11.92 5.28 19.29
CA SER A 320 12.64 4.96 18.06
C SER A 320 11.68 4.39 17.02
N VAL A 321 11.92 4.74 15.76
CA VAL A 321 11.28 4.14 14.60
C VAL A 321 12.29 3.27 13.85
N SER A 322 11.83 2.27 13.12
CA SER A 322 12.66 1.59 12.12
C SER A 322 12.68 2.42 10.84
N VAL A 323 13.87 2.56 10.24
CA VAL A 323 14.01 3.08 8.88
C VAL A 323 14.59 1.97 8.03
N TYR A 324 13.80 1.50 7.06
CA TYR A 324 14.19 0.50 6.07
C TYR A 324 14.74 1.20 4.83
N VAL A 325 15.67 0.54 4.13
CA VAL A 325 16.25 1.01 2.87
C VAL A 325 16.03 -0.02 1.78
N PHE A 326 15.67 0.44 0.58
CA PHE A 326 15.63 -0.38 -0.63
C PHE A 326 16.69 0.13 -1.59
N ARG A 327 17.72 -0.67 -1.84
CA ARG A 327 18.87 -0.28 -2.66
C ARG A 327 18.62 -0.69 -4.11
N ARG A 328 18.72 0.27 -5.03
CA ARG A 328 18.46 0.09 -6.47
C ARG A 328 19.74 -0.10 -7.25
N ASP A 329 19.69 -0.89 -8.33
CA ASP A 329 20.76 -1.07 -9.31
C ASP A 329 22.16 -1.40 -8.74
N GLY A 330 22.21 -1.99 -7.55
CA GLY A 330 23.46 -2.33 -6.87
C GLY A 330 24.08 -1.20 -6.04
N PHE A 331 23.31 -0.20 -5.64
CA PHE A 331 23.73 0.82 -4.68
C PHE A 331 24.28 0.20 -3.40
N ASP A 332 25.51 0.57 -3.05
CA ASP A 332 26.27 0.02 -1.93
C ASP A 332 26.96 1.11 -1.09
N ALA A 333 26.54 2.37 -1.22
CA ALA A 333 27.06 3.45 -0.40
C ALA A 333 26.39 3.50 0.99
N PRO A 334 27.09 4.01 2.03
CA PRO A 334 26.46 4.29 3.31
C PRO A 334 25.41 5.41 3.19
N ILE A 335 24.34 5.33 3.97
CA ILE A 335 23.25 6.33 3.98
C ILE A 335 23.13 6.95 5.36
N THR A 336 23.24 8.26 5.47
CA THR A 336 23.12 9.00 6.73
C THR A 336 21.73 9.59 6.87
N LEU A 337 20.99 9.11 7.87
CA LEU A 337 19.65 9.56 8.21
C LEU A 337 19.66 10.77 9.15
N ARG A 338 18.73 11.70 8.94
CA ARG A 338 18.50 12.89 9.78
C ARG A 338 17.00 13.21 9.86
N LEU A 339 16.60 13.92 10.93
CA LEU A 339 15.31 14.60 10.90
C LEU A 339 15.42 15.83 10.01
N LYS A 340 14.53 15.94 9.03
CA LYS A 340 14.41 17.08 8.15
C LYS A 340 13.56 18.15 8.84
N ASP A 341 14.11 19.37 8.94
CA ASP A 341 13.46 20.55 9.51
C ASP A 341 12.59 20.25 10.76
N PRO A 342 13.18 19.64 11.82
CA PRO A 342 12.38 19.16 12.94
C PRO A 342 11.63 20.31 13.62
N PRO A 343 10.31 20.16 13.88
CA PRO A 343 9.55 21.14 14.64
C PRO A 343 10.14 21.37 16.04
N ASP A 344 9.90 22.55 16.60
CA ASP A 344 10.40 22.93 17.92
C ASP A 344 10.12 21.87 18.98
N GLY A 345 11.17 21.52 19.71
CA GLY A 345 11.12 20.51 20.75
C GLY A 345 11.35 19.08 20.27
N PHE A 346 11.48 18.79 18.97
CA PHE A 346 11.93 17.47 18.48
C PHE A 346 13.38 17.49 18.04
N SER A 347 14.10 16.37 18.27
CA SER A 347 15.48 16.25 17.85
C SER A 347 15.91 14.79 17.67
N SER A 348 16.95 14.58 16.87
CA SER A 348 17.62 13.31 16.72
C SER A 348 19.10 13.52 16.38
N ARG A 349 19.94 12.54 16.70
CA ARG A 349 21.32 12.47 16.19
C ARG A 349 21.29 11.75 14.85
N ALA A 350 22.17 12.14 13.93
CA ALA A 350 22.31 11.43 12.68
C ALA A 350 22.68 9.95 12.91
N VAL A 351 22.14 9.06 12.08
CA VAL A 351 22.39 7.62 12.13
C VAL A 351 22.77 7.15 10.73
N THR A 352 23.87 6.41 10.59
CA THR A 352 24.33 5.93 9.28
C THR A 352 24.06 4.43 9.14
N LEU A 353 23.40 4.04 8.05
CA LEU A 353 23.31 2.65 7.61
C LEU A 353 24.55 2.29 6.81
N SER A 354 25.17 1.16 7.14
CA SER A 354 26.24 0.58 6.33
C SER A 354 25.68 -0.05 5.04
N PRO A 355 26.53 -0.33 4.03
CA PRO A 355 26.10 -0.87 2.73
C PRO A 355 25.25 -2.14 2.80
N SER A 356 25.50 -3.01 3.78
CA SER A 356 24.80 -4.29 3.95
C SER A 356 23.62 -4.25 4.92
N GLN A 357 23.27 -3.06 5.44
CA GLN A 357 22.14 -2.89 6.34
C GLN A 357 20.90 -2.47 5.55
N ASP A 358 19.82 -3.23 5.73
CA ASP A 358 18.51 -2.97 5.12
C ASP A 358 17.55 -2.25 6.08
N MET A 359 17.91 -2.14 7.36
CA MET A 359 17.14 -1.43 8.38
C MET A 359 18.01 -0.93 9.53
N VAL A 360 17.67 0.22 10.09
CA VAL A 360 18.23 0.73 11.35
C VAL A 360 17.15 1.29 12.28
N ARG A 361 17.39 1.27 13.58
CA ARG A 361 16.57 2.02 14.56
C ARG A 361 17.02 3.47 14.60
N PHE A 362 16.11 4.38 14.27
CA PHE A 362 16.33 5.82 14.31
C PHE A 362 15.69 6.41 15.57
N PRO A 363 16.49 6.86 16.56
CA PRO A 363 15.97 7.41 17.81
C PRO A 363 15.45 8.83 17.60
N ILE A 364 14.34 9.19 18.23
CA ILE A 364 13.79 10.55 18.23
C ILE A 364 13.52 10.96 19.67
N LYS A 365 13.87 12.20 20.02
CA LYS A 365 13.65 12.79 21.34
C LYS A 365 12.70 13.97 21.24
N THR A 366 11.94 14.21 22.30
CA THR A 366 11.14 15.42 22.47
C THR A 366 11.44 16.11 23.80
N GLN A 367 11.38 17.44 23.82
CA GLN A 367 11.39 18.27 25.04
C GLN A 367 10.00 18.81 25.39
N LEU A 368 8.99 18.54 24.54
CA LEU A 368 7.63 18.98 24.78
C LEU A 368 7.01 18.20 25.94
N GLN A 369 6.12 18.86 26.69
CA GLN A 369 5.35 18.19 27.74
C GLN A 369 4.16 17.42 27.16
N LYS A 370 3.50 18.03 26.18
CA LYS A 370 2.36 17.47 25.44
C LYS A 370 2.25 18.18 24.09
N THR A 371 1.54 17.57 23.17
CA THR A 371 1.07 18.19 21.93
C THR A 371 -0.45 18.23 21.93
N GLU A 372 -1.05 19.32 21.44
CA GLU A 372 -2.51 19.40 21.31
C GLU A 372 -3.05 18.50 20.21
N LYS A 373 -2.30 18.38 19.11
CA LYS A 373 -2.59 17.53 17.95
C LYS A 373 -1.31 16.81 17.52
N PRO A 374 -1.41 15.70 16.78
CA PRO A 374 -0.24 15.09 16.17
C PRO A 374 0.51 16.08 15.27
N ILE A 375 1.85 16.02 15.29
CA ILE A 375 2.74 16.89 14.53
C ILE A 375 3.47 16.05 13.48
N PRO A 376 3.52 16.46 12.20
CA PRO A 376 4.27 15.74 11.19
C PRO A 376 5.77 15.83 11.45
N LEU A 377 6.46 14.71 11.33
CA LEU A 377 7.92 14.62 11.30
C LEU A 377 8.36 14.08 9.94
N ARG A 378 9.56 14.46 9.50
CA ARG A 378 10.17 13.96 8.26
C ARG A 378 11.57 13.46 8.53
N ILE A 379 11.92 12.33 7.93
CA ILE A 379 13.26 11.75 7.97
C ILE A 379 13.79 11.75 6.56
N GLU A 380 15.04 12.17 6.38
CA GLU A 380 15.73 12.09 5.09
C GLU A 380 17.02 11.30 5.23
N GLY A 381 17.38 10.58 4.17
CA GLY A 381 18.66 9.92 4.01
C GLY A 381 19.52 10.67 3.02
N HIS A 382 20.80 10.81 3.36
CA HIS A 382 21.83 11.42 2.53
C HIS A 382 22.86 10.38 2.16
N ALA A 383 23.22 10.31 0.89
CA ALA A 383 24.33 9.49 0.42
C ALA A 383 25.04 10.16 -0.76
N THR A 384 26.22 9.65 -1.09
CA THR A 384 26.98 10.13 -2.25
C THR A 384 27.08 9.00 -3.26
N VAL A 385 26.67 9.26 -4.50
CA VAL A 385 26.75 8.34 -5.65
C VAL A 385 27.55 9.00 -6.75
N PHE A 386 28.61 8.34 -7.20
CA PHE A 386 29.51 8.86 -8.25
C PHE A 386 29.97 10.31 -7.99
N GLY A 387 30.21 10.66 -6.72
CA GLY A 387 30.63 12.01 -6.30
C GLY A 387 29.52 13.06 -6.28
N ARG A 388 28.26 12.68 -6.46
CA ARG A 388 27.07 13.54 -6.31
C ARG A 388 26.31 13.18 -5.06
N ASP A 389 25.90 14.17 -4.29
CA ASP A 389 25.02 13.95 -3.15
C ASP A 389 23.59 13.74 -3.62
N ILE A 390 22.96 12.68 -3.11
CA ILE A 390 21.55 12.37 -3.31
C ILE A 390 20.85 12.34 -1.95
N VAL A 391 19.60 12.82 -1.94
CA VAL A 391 18.80 12.95 -0.74
C VAL A 391 17.40 12.42 -1.00
N HIS A 392 16.95 11.47 -0.19
CA HIS A 392 15.61 10.91 -0.29
C HIS A 392 14.89 11.03 1.05
N GLU A 393 13.65 11.53 1.00
CA GLU A 393 12.77 11.54 2.15
C GLU A 393 12.20 10.13 2.37
N ALA A 394 12.15 9.69 3.63
CA ALA A 394 11.57 8.40 3.99
C ALA A 394 10.05 8.47 3.90
N VAL A 395 9.47 7.58 3.10
CA VAL A 395 8.02 7.45 3.00
C VAL A 395 7.49 6.77 4.28
N PRO A 396 6.53 7.38 5.00
CA PRO A 396 5.90 6.77 6.15
C PRO A 396 5.24 5.46 5.76
N ALA A 397 5.34 4.44 6.62
CA ALA A 397 4.75 3.14 6.35
C ALA A 397 4.34 2.42 7.63
N GLU A 398 3.42 1.48 7.46
CA GLU A 398 3.09 0.47 8.46
C GLU A 398 3.60 -0.89 8.00
N ASP A 399 4.08 -1.68 8.94
CA ASP A 399 4.57 -3.03 8.69
C ASP A 399 3.44 -4.04 8.93
N TRP A 400 2.72 -4.33 7.84
CA TRP A 400 1.53 -5.16 7.83
C TRP A 400 1.87 -6.60 7.53
N MET A 401 1.20 -7.51 8.23
CA MET A 401 1.33 -8.95 8.01
C MET A 401 0.17 -9.45 7.15
N GLN A 402 0.50 -10.05 6.02
CA GLN A 402 -0.34 -11.00 5.30
C GLN A 402 -0.23 -12.38 5.99
N ALA A 403 -1.18 -13.27 5.72
CA ALA A 403 -1.15 -14.70 6.05
C ALA A 403 0.27 -15.29 6.20
N PHE A 404 0.47 -16.13 7.22
CA PHE A 404 1.70 -16.91 7.40
C PHE A 404 3.00 -16.07 7.56
N LEU A 405 2.92 -14.94 8.27
CA LEU A 405 4.07 -14.06 8.58
C LEU A 405 4.69 -13.37 7.35
N TRP A 406 4.02 -13.35 6.19
CA TRP A 406 4.50 -12.55 5.07
C TRP A 406 4.27 -11.07 5.38
N ARG A 407 5.31 -10.23 5.32
CA ARG A 407 5.25 -8.84 5.78
C ARG A 407 5.44 -7.85 4.63
N HIS A 408 4.72 -6.75 4.70
CA HIS A 408 4.68 -5.71 3.68
C HIS A 408 4.80 -4.33 4.33
N LEU A 409 5.63 -3.47 3.75
CA LEU A 409 5.73 -2.08 4.15
C LEU A 409 4.74 -1.25 3.36
N VAL A 410 3.56 -1.03 3.93
CA VAL A 410 2.44 -0.32 3.30
C VAL A 410 2.59 1.18 3.53
N PRO A 411 2.73 2.01 2.48
CA PRO A 411 2.86 3.44 2.61
C PRO A 411 1.68 4.12 3.33
N SER A 412 1.97 5.20 4.01
CA SER A 412 1.03 6.13 4.65
C SER A 412 1.36 7.55 4.21
N GLU A 413 0.37 8.44 4.23
CA GLU A 413 0.52 9.83 3.80
C GLU A 413 1.48 10.62 4.71
N ASP A 414 1.40 10.41 6.02
CA ASP A 414 2.12 11.19 7.02
C ASP A 414 2.85 10.32 8.06
N PHE A 415 4.01 10.80 8.51
CA PHE A 415 4.66 10.34 9.72
C PHE A 415 4.34 11.28 10.88
N LEU A 416 3.46 10.85 11.79
CA LEU A 416 2.91 11.71 12.85
C LEU A 416 3.48 11.42 14.23
N ALA A 417 3.92 12.46 14.92
CA ALA A 417 4.36 12.40 16.31
C ALA A 417 3.29 12.93 17.27
N LEU A 418 3.02 12.20 18.35
CA LEU A 418 2.16 12.64 19.45
C LEU A 418 2.94 12.61 20.76
N VAL A 419 3.00 13.73 21.47
CA VAL A 419 3.56 13.80 22.82
C VAL A 419 2.42 13.83 23.81
N TYR A 420 2.38 12.85 24.72
CA TYR A 420 1.36 12.77 25.75
C TYR A 420 1.99 12.88 27.14
N ASP A 421 1.26 13.55 28.02
CA ASP A 421 1.57 13.57 29.44
C ASP A 421 1.02 12.29 30.08
N PRO A 422 1.88 11.34 30.53
CA PRO A 422 1.41 10.12 31.17
C PRO A 422 0.71 10.37 32.52
N SER A 423 0.85 11.57 33.09
CA SER A 423 0.16 11.98 34.32
C SER A 423 -1.22 12.58 34.06
N TYR A 424 -1.56 12.87 32.79
CA TYR A 424 -2.86 13.41 32.44
C TYR A 424 -3.99 12.45 32.84
N GLN A 425 -4.93 12.96 33.62
CA GLN A 425 -6.18 12.27 33.93
C GLN A 425 -7.32 12.97 33.18
N PRO A 426 -8.02 12.30 32.26
CA PRO A 426 -9.18 12.90 31.63
C PRO A 426 -10.25 13.21 32.68
N PRO A 427 -11.02 14.31 32.48
CA PRO A 427 -12.16 14.60 33.35
C PRO A 427 -13.14 13.42 33.35
N SER A 428 -13.79 13.19 34.48
CA SER A 428 -14.73 12.08 34.64
C SER A 428 -15.87 12.22 33.64
N LYS A 429 -16.13 11.20 32.82
CA LYS A 429 -17.27 11.22 31.88
C LYS A 429 -18.61 10.98 32.58
N ARG A 430 -18.54 10.39 33.77
CA ARG A 430 -19.68 10.03 34.62
C ARG A 430 -19.28 10.21 36.07
N GLU A 431 -20.14 10.87 36.84
CA GLU A 431 -19.93 11.06 38.27
C GLU A 431 -20.80 10.08 39.06
N LEU A 432 -20.19 9.41 40.03
CA LEU A 432 -20.91 8.53 40.95
C LEU A 432 -21.65 9.38 41.99
N PRO A 433 -22.98 9.22 42.16
CA PRO A 433 -23.72 9.99 43.17
C PRO A 433 -23.15 9.80 44.58
N ALA A 434 -22.90 10.90 45.30
CA ALA A 434 -22.25 10.91 46.60
C ALA A 434 -22.94 9.99 47.63
N LYS A 435 -24.29 9.93 47.62
CA LYS A 435 -25.07 9.05 48.51
C LYS A 435 -24.79 7.57 48.28
N ILE A 436 -24.64 7.16 47.01
CA ILE A 436 -24.38 5.77 46.64
C ILE A 436 -22.94 5.40 47.04
N LYS A 437 -21.99 6.31 46.80
CA LYS A 437 -20.59 6.13 47.23
C LYS A 437 -20.48 5.95 48.74
N ALA A 438 -21.12 6.82 49.52
CA ALA A 438 -21.09 6.77 50.99
C ALA A 438 -21.69 5.47 51.54
N LYS A 439 -22.86 5.06 51.02
CA LYS A 439 -23.52 3.82 51.42
C LYS A 439 -22.65 2.59 51.14
N ALA A 440 -22.04 2.52 49.97
CA ALA A 440 -21.16 1.41 49.60
C ALA A 440 -19.91 1.31 50.49
N LEU A 441 -19.34 2.45 50.90
CA LEU A 441 -18.18 2.48 51.79
C LEU A 441 -18.50 1.99 53.21
N GLU A 442 -19.66 2.36 53.76
CA GLU A 442 -20.09 1.84 55.06
C GLU A 442 -20.36 0.33 55.04
N GLU A 443 -21.02 -0.16 53.99
CA GLU A 443 -21.27 -1.59 53.79
C GLU A 443 -19.98 -2.39 53.64
N ALA A 444 -19.00 -1.89 52.89
CA ALA A 444 -17.68 -2.51 52.73
C ALA A 444 -16.90 -2.57 54.06
N LYS A 445 -16.90 -1.49 54.86
CA LYS A 445 -16.27 -1.47 56.18
C LYS A 445 -16.90 -2.48 57.16
N ARG A 446 -18.23 -2.64 57.14
CA ARG A 446 -18.94 -3.64 57.96
C ARG A 446 -18.59 -5.07 57.59
N THR A 447 -18.31 -5.34 56.31
CA THR A 447 -18.10 -6.69 55.78
C THR A 447 -16.62 -7.11 55.68
N ALA A 448 -15.69 -6.18 55.91
CA ALA A 448 -14.25 -6.44 55.85
C ALA A 448 -13.71 -7.36 56.97
N GLY A 449 -14.55 -7.80 57.91
CA GLY A 449 -14.16 -8.49 59.14
C GLY A 449 -13.65 -9.93 59.03
N GLU A 450 -13.68 -10.61 57.89
CA GLU A 450 -13.34 -12.06 57.86
C GLU A 450 -12.50 -12.56 56.66
N ARG A 451 -12.13 -11.71 55.67
CA ARG A 451 -11.19 -12.11 54.60
C ARG A 451 -10.31 -10.95 54.13
N GLN A 452 -9.10 -10.84 54.66
CA GLN A 452 -8.09 -9.91 54.17
C GLN A 452 -7.27 -10.57 53.05
N PHE A 453 -7.65 -10.33 51.80
CA PHE A 453 -6.74 -10.55 50.67
C PHE A 453 -5.78 -9.37 50.58
N LYS A 454 -4.48 -9.63 50.68
CA LYS A 454 -3.44 -8.59 50.63
C LYS A 454 -3.17 -8.21 49.17
N PHE A 455 -3.53 -6.99 48.79
CA PHE A 455 -3.21 -6.42 47.47
C PHE A 455 -2.22 -5.27 47.62
N SER A 456 -1.21 -5.21 46.76
CA SER A 456 -0.31 -4.07 46.67
C SER A 456 -1.05 -2.79 46.24
N LYS A 457 -0.55 -1.61 46.64
CA LYS A 457 -1.04 -0.30 46.15
C LYS A 457 -1.15 -0.24 44.63
N ARG A 458 -0.21 -0.88 43.91
CA ARG A 458 -0.22 -0.97 42.44
C ARG A 458 -1.38 -1.82 41.91
N GLN A 459 -1.69 -2.96 42.54
CA GLN A 459 -2.83 -3.80 42.16
C GLN A 459 -4.16 -3.08 42.38
N VAL A 460 -4.32 -2.41 43.54
CA VAL A 460 -5.50 -1.60 43.86
C VAL A 460 -5.67 -0.46 42.86
N ALA A 461 -4.61 0.31 42.59
CA ALA A 461 -4.65 1.42 41.63
C ALA A 461 -5.00 0.95 40.20
N ASN A 462 -4.46 -0.19 39.76
CA ASN A 462 -4.82 -0.80 38.48
C ASN A 462 -6.30 -1.18 38.43
N ARG A 463 -6.81 -1.81 39.50
CA ARG A 463 -8.20 -2.26 39.58
C ARG A 463 -9.18 -1.09 39.58
N LEU A 464 -8.89 -0.05 40.36
CA LEU A 464 -9.70 1.17 40.40
C LEU A 464 -9.76 1.86 39.02
N ARG A 465 -8.64 1.91 38.28
CA ARG A 465 -8.63 2.42 36.89
C ARG A 465 -9.54 1.60 35.96
N GLN A 466 -9.51 0.27 36.04
CA GLN A 466 -10.37 -0.60 35.22
C GLN A 466 -11.85 -0.38 35.55
N LEU A 467 -12.19 -0.35 36.84
CA LEU A 467 -13.57 -0.12 37.30
C LEU A 467 -14.09 1.25 36.82
N LYS A 468 -13.27 2.31 36.95
CA LYS A 468 -13.62 3.65 36.49
C LYS A 468 -13.92 3.66 35.00
N ARG A 469 -13.06 3.04 34.18
CA ARG A 469 -13.26 2.97 32.72
C ARG A 469 -14.58 2.28 32.35
N LEU A 470 -14.85 1.10 32.90
CA LEU A 470 -16.08 0.36 32.62
C LEU A 470 -17.34 1.13 33.08
N TYR A 471 -17.24 1.84 34.20
CA TYR A 471 -18.31 2.69 34.71
C TYR A 471 -18.62 3.86 33.78
N GLU A 472 -17.58 4.55 33.30
CA GLU A 472 -17.69 5.67 32.36
C GLU A 472 -18.18 5.24 30.97
N GLU A 473 -17.93 3.99 30.56
CA GLU A 473 -18.46 3.39 29.33
C GLU A 473 -19.88 2.82 29.49
N TRP A 474 -20.57 3.12 30.60
CA TRP A 474 -21.93 2.63 30.91
C TRP A 474 -22.06 1.10 31.02
N LEU A 475 -20.95 0.39 31.16
CA LEU A 475 -20.93 -1.07 31.32
C LEU A 475 -21.19 -1.52 32.77
N LEU A 476 -21.11 -0.60 33.73
CA LEU A 476 -21.41 -0.84 35.14
C LEU A 476 -22.54 0.07 35.65
N THR A 477 -23.38 -0.49 36.52
CA THR A 477 -24.36 0.30 37.30
C THR A 477 -23.67 1.08 38.42
N ASP A 478 -24.30 2.17 38.88
CA ASP A 478 -23.79 2.97 40.00
C ASP A 478 -23.54 2.11 41.25
N ALA A 479 -24.50 1.25 41.60
CA ALA A 479 -24.41 0.39 42.77
C ALA A 479 -23.26 -0.62 42.67
N PHE A 480 -23.08 -1.25 41.51
CA PHE A 480 -22.01 -2.22 41.31
C PHE A 480 -20.63 -1.56 41.36
N TYR A 481 -20.46 -0.44 40.64
CA TYR A 481 -19.22 0.31 40.63
C TYR A 481 -18.86 0.81 42.03
N ALA A 482 -19.80 1.45 42.73
CA ALA A 482 -19.60 1.96 44.08
C ALA A 482 -19.14 0.87 45.05
N ARG A 483 -19.79 -0.30 45.03
CA ARG A 483 -19.41 -1.44 45.88
C ARG A 483 -18.01 -1.94 45.58
N LYS A 484 -17.64 -2.10 44.30
CA LYS A 484 -16.31 -2.60 43.91
C LYS A 484 -15.19 -1.60 44.18
N VAL A 485 -15.46 -0.30 44.06
CA VAL A 485 -14.51 0.75 44.48
C VAL A 485 -14.32 0.70 46.00
N ALA A 486 -15.40 0.64 46.78
CA ALA A 486 -15.33 0.57 48.23
C ALA A 486 -14.57 -0.68 48.74
N GLU A 487 -14.80 -1.85 48.13
CA GLU A 487 -14.03 -3.07 48.42
C GLU A 487 -12.51 -2.86 48.18
N CYS A 488 -12.14 -2.15 47.10
CA CYS A 488 -10.74 -1.84 46.79
C CYS A 488 -10.12 -0.82 47.75
N GLU A 489 -10.89 0.20 48.17
CA GLU A 489 -10.45 1.24 49.10
C GLU A 489 -10.26 0.71 50.53
N VAL A 490 -11.09 -0.23 50.97
CA VAL A 490 -10.99 -0.85 52.32
C VAL A 490 -9.89 -1.92 52.39
N GLY A 491 -9.54 -2.56 51.27
CA GLY A 491 -8.52 -3.61 51.20
C GLY A 491 -7.08 -3.14 50.96
N ALA A 492 -6.81 -1.84 50.91
CA ALA A 492 -5.47 -1.27 50.66
C ALA A 492 -4.75 -0.91 51.98
N GLU A 493 -3.53 -1.39 52.21
CA GLU A 493 -2.67 -0.91 53.31
C GLU A 493 -1.84 0.33 52.92
N GLU A 494 -1.59 1.18 53.90
CA GLU A 494 -0.56 2.22 53.91
C GLU A 494 0.83 1.59 54.16
N GLU A 495 1.54 1.13 53.13
CA GLU A 495 3.00 0.93 53.24
C GLU A 495 3.71 2.29 53.16
N GLU A 496 4.44 2.66 54.22
CA GLU A 496 5.43 3.76 54.23
C GLU A 496 6.57 3.53 53.24
#